data_AF-A0A7K1G8A8-F1
#
_entry.id   AF-A0A7K1G8A8-F1
#
_cell.length_a   1.000
_cell.length_b   1.000
_cell.length_c   1.000
_cell.angle_alpha   90.00
_cell.angle_beta   90.00
_cell.angle_gamma   90.00
#
_symmetry.space_group_name_H-M   'P 1'
#
loop_
_entity.id
_entity.type
_entity.pdbx_description
1 polymer ?
#
loop_
_entity_poly.entity_id
_entity_poly.type
_entity_poly.pdbx_seq_one_letter_code
_entity_poly.pdbx_strand_id
1 'polypeptide(L)'
;MLKLKTHKYYFFLALLMALAYLISKLLKLTFVFNIVGTYSVILYSDIFVFMFLSVLILALIYWSLFKGNIKLIDGLSKIHTTITIAGVLLFTIFLSFYDFVSPSGANSRFPLFDNPIKNTKVLVTIIVTVSVSQLILILNIVISLVKYFQKTD
;
A
#
# COMPACT_ATOMS: atom_id res chain seq x y z
N MET A 1 2.21 -5.28 -25.63
CA MET A 1 2.15 -5.06 -24.17
C MET A 1 3.52 -5.33 -23.57
N LEU A 2 4.18 -4.31 -23.01
CA LEU A 2 5.45 -4.46 -22.27
C LEU A 2 5.24 -5.41 -21.08
N LYS A 3 5.66 -6.67 -21.19
CA LYS A 3 5.74 -7.60 -20.05
C LYS A 3 6.95 -7.21 -19.20
N LEU A 4 6.81 -6.15 -18.40
CA LEU A 4 7.79 -5.84 -17.37
C LEU A 4 7.76 -6.95 -16.31
N LYS A 5 8.93 -7.31 -15.78
CA LYS A 5 9.04 -8.28 -14.69
C LYS A 5 8.40 -7.71 -13.43
N THR A 6 7.72 -8.55 -12.64
CA THR A 6 6.89 -8.12 -11.50
C THR A 6 7.61 -7.18 -10.52
N HIS A 7 8.88 -7.46 -10.18
CA HIS A 7 9.67 -6.61 -9.28
C HIS A 7 9.84 -5.16 -9.81
N LYS A 8 9.88 -4.95 -11.12
CA LYS A 8 10.02 -3.60 -11.70
C LYS A 8 8.79 -2.73 -11.42
N TYR A 9 7.59 -3.31 -11.41
CA TYR A 9 6.38 -2.58 -11.04
C TYR A 9 6.44 -2.12 -9.58
N TYR A 10 6.92 -2.98 -8.68
CA TYR A 10 7.07 -2.63 -7.27
C TYR A 10 8.20 -1.60 -7.03
N PHE A 11 9.32 -1.67 -7.74
CA PHE A 11 10.34 -0.61 -7.68
C PHE A 11 9.79 0.73 -8.17
N PHE A 12 9.04 0.73 -9.26
CA PHE A 12 8.39 1.94 -9.75
C PHE A 12 7.37 2.49 -8.74
N LEU A 13 6.55 1.62 -8.13
CA LEU A 13 5.61 2.02 -7.10
C LEU A 13 6.32 2.55 -5.85
N ALA A 14 7.43 1.95 -5.42
CA ALA A 14 8.25 2.45 -4.33
C ALA A 14 8.79 3.85 -4.63
N LEU A 15 9.26 4.09 -5.87
CA LEU A 15 9.69 5.42 -6.29
C LEU A 15 8.55 6.44 -6.19
N LEU A 16 7.33 6.08 -6.62
CA LEU A 16 6.16 6.95 -6.47
C LEU A 16 5.87 7.25 -4.99
N MET A 17 5.96 6.27 -4.09
CA MET A 17 5.75 6.48 -2.65
C MET A 17 6.84 7.36 -2.04
N ALA A 18 8.10 7.23 -2.50
CA ALA A 18 9.19 8.10 -2.07
C ALA A 18 8.97 9.56 -2.52
N LEU A 19 8.49 9.77 -3.75
CA LEU A 19 8.11 11.11 -4.22
C LEU A 19 6.95 11.68 -3.40
N ALA A 20 5.91 10.89 -3.12
CA ALA A 20 4.79 11.29 -2.27
C ALA A 20 5.27 11.69 -0.86
N TYR A 21 6.17 10.90 -0.25
CA TYR A 21 6.83 11.24 1.01
C TYR A 21 7.51 12.60 0.97
N LEU A 22 8.36 12.85 -0.05
CA LEU A 22 9.09 14.11 -0.18
C LEU A 22 8.14 15.30 -0.34
N ILE A 23 7.10 15.16 -1.16
CA ILE A 23 6.08 16.20 -1.37
C ILE A 23 5.35 16.48 -0.05
N SER A 24 4.86 15.44 0.64
CA SER A 24 4.13 15.61 1.90
C SER A 24 5.00 16.22 3.00
N LYS A 25 6.30 15.89 3.04
CA LYS A 25 7.24 16.47 3.99
C LYS A 25 7.53 17.93 3.69
N LEU A 26 7.74 18.29 2.42
CA LEU A 26 7.99 19.66 1.99
C LEU A 26 6.79 20.57 2.28
N LEU A 27 5.58 20.08 1.99
CA LEU A 27 4.33 20.79 2.21
C LEU A 27 3.81 20.71 3.65
N LYS A 28 4.46 19.92 4.52
CA LYS A 28 4.06 19.69 5.93
C LYS A 28 2.60 19.23 6.07
N LEU A 29 2.16 18.32 5.19
CA LEU A 29 0.78 17.82 5.18
C LEU A 29 0.49 16.95 6.41
N THR A 30 -0.66 17.20 7.05
CA THR A 30 -1.11 16.51 8.28
C THR A 30 -2.48 15.89 8.07
N PHE A 31 -2.63 14.65 8.54
CA PHE A 31 -3.89 13.92 8.61
C PHE A 31 -4.40 13.96 10.05
N VAL A 32 -5.63 14.43 10.25
CA VAL A 32 -6.26 14.46 11.58
C VAL A 32 -7.41 13.46 11.60
N PHE A 33 -7.45 12.62 12.63
CA PHE A 33 -8.59 11.74 12.88
C PHE A 33 -8.94 11.72 14.37
N ASN A 34 -10.21 11.44 14.66
CA ASN A 34 -10.74 11.37 16.01
C ASN A 34 -10.98 9.90 16.39
N ILE A 35 -10.31 9.43 17.44
CA ILE A 35 -10.62 8.14 18.07
C ILE A 35 -11.18 8.43 19.46
N VAL A 36 -12.46 8.08 19.67
CA VAL A 36 -13.12 8.10 20.99
C VAL A 36 -12.86 9.42 21.75
N GLY A 37 -13.05 10.55 21.07
CA GLY A 37 -12.88 11.88 21.68
C GLY A 37 -11.44 12.39 21.76
N THR A 38 -10.45 11.62 21.32
CA THR A 38 -9.05 12.04 21.25
C THR A 38 -8.66 12.39 19.81
N TYR A 39 -8.16 13.60 19.59
CA TYR A 39 -7.61 14.02 18.30
C TYR A 39 -6.19 13.48 18.15
N SER A 40 -5.97 12.68 17.12
CA SER A 40 -4.64 12.25 16.71
C SER A 40 -4.27 12.95 15.40
N VAL A 41 -3.10 13.58 15.39
CA VAL A 41 -2.53 14.21 14.20
C VAL A 41 -1.36 13.36 13.74
N ILE A 42 -1.44 12.81 12.53
CA ILE A 42 -0.37 12.04 11.89
C ILE A 42 0.14 12.81 10.69
N LEU A 43 1.45 12.86 10.48
CA LEU A 43 2.00 13.47 9.29
C LEU A 43 1.80 12.53 8.09
N TYR A 44 1.38 13.06 6.95
CA TYR A 44 1.30 12.28 5.70
C TYR A 44 2.65 11.64 5.35
N SER A 45 3.75 12.33 5.68
CA SER A 45 5.09 11.78 5.51
C SER A 45 5.29 10.45 6.25
N ASP A 46 4.72 10.28 7.45
CA ASP A 46 4.90 9.06 8.22
C ASP A 46 4.13 7.90 7.58
N ILE A 47 2.94 8.19 7.04
CA ILE A 47 2.14 7.22 6.28
C ILE A 47 2.91 6.79 5.02
N PHE A 48 3.42 7.74 4.24
CA PHE A 48 4.13 7.43 3.01
C PHE A 48 5.47 6.73 3.25
N VAL A 49 6.17 7.00 4.36
CA VAL A 49 7.41 6.27 4.69
C VAL A 49 7.09 4.80 4.98
N PHE A 50 6.00 4.51 5.69
CA PHE A 50 5.57 3.15 5.98
C PHE A 50 5.16 2.40 4.70
N MET A 51 4.40 3.07 3.82
CA MET A 51 4.01 2.52 2.51
C MET A 51 5.23 2.27 1.62
N PHE A 52 6.17 3.22 1.56
CA PHE A 52 7.42 3.09 0.82
C PHE A 52 8.20 1.85 1.27
N LEU A 53 8.45 1.70 2.57
CA LEU A 53 9.18 0.55 3.11
C LEU A 53 8.49 -0.77 2.80
N SER A 54 7.16 -0.82 2.94
CA SER A 54 6.36 -2.02 2.65
C SER A 54 6.46 -2.42 1.18
N VAL A 55 6.31 -1.47 0.26
CA VAL A 55 6.42 -1.71 -1.19
C VAL A 55 7.85 -2.06 -1.59
N LEU A 56 8.86 -1.45 -0.95
CA LEU A 56 10.27 -1.76 -1.19
C LEU A 56 10.58 -3.21 -0.79
N ILE A 57 10.07 -3.68 0.36
CA ILE A 57 10.22 -5.07 0.79
C ILE A 57 9.61 -6.01 -0.27
N LEU A 58 8.44 -5.71 -0.81
CA LEU A 58 7.83 -6.50 -1.89
C LEU A 58 8.69 -6.52 -3.16
N ALA A 59 9.24 -5.36 -3.56
CA ALA A 59 10.15 -5.26 -4.70
C ALA A 59 11.37 -6.18 -4.52
N LEU A 60 11.96 -6.16 -3.32
CA LEU A 60 13.11 -6.99 -2.98
C LEU A 60 12.76 -8.48 -2.94
N ILE A 61 11.61 -8.88 -2.39
CA ILE A 61 11.16 -10.27 -2.38
C ILE A 61 11.02 -10.80 -3.82
N TYR A 62 10.27 -10.08 -4.68
CA TYR A 62 10.09 -10.48 -6.07
C TYR A 62 11.41 -10.49 -6.86
N TRP A 63 12.32 -9.58 -6.55
CA TRP A 63 13.64 -9.54 -7.18
C TRP A 63 14.52 -10.72 -6.74
N SER A 64 14.55 -11.04 -5.45
CA SER A 64 15.29 -12.17 -4.90
C SER A 64 14.80 -13.51 -5.47
N LEU A 65 13.49 -13.72 -5.55
CA LEU A 65 12.91 -14.92 -6.17
C LEU A 65 13.26 -15.02 -7.66
N PHE A 66 13.23 -13.89 -8.37
CA PHE A 66 13.66 -13.83 -9.77
C PHE A 66 15.15 -14.18 -9.91
N LYS A 67 16.03 -13.64 -9.04
CA LYS A 67 17.47 -13.92 -9.06
C LYS A 67 17.78 -15.38 -8.71
N GLY A 68 16.99 -15.99 -7.83
CA GLY A 68 17.06 -17.41 -7.47
C GLY A 68 16.43 -18.36 -8.49
N ASN A 69 15.95 -17.88 -9.63
CA ASN A 69 15.24 -18.67 -10.65
C ASN A 69 14.00 -19.42 -10.12
N ILE A 70 13.42 -18.98 -9.01
CA ILE A 70 12.20 -19.56 -8.44
C ILE A 70 11.01 -19.00 -9.20
N LYS A 71 10.29 -19.88 -9.92
CA LYS A 71 9.11 -19.50 -10.69
C LYS A 71 7.87 -19.52 -9.80
N LEU A 72 7.27 -18.35 -9.62
CA LEU A 72 5.97 -18.19 -8.97
C LEU A 72 4.83 -18.62 -9.89
N ILE A 73 3.68 -18.95 -9.31
CA ILE A 73 2.47 -19.23 -10.08
C ILE A 73 1.95 -17.91 -10.66
N ASP A 74 1.88 -17.82 -11.98
CA ASP A 74 1.55 -16.58 -12.70
C ASP A 74 0.19 -16.00 -12.32
N GLY A 75 -0.83 -16.85 -12.17
CA GLY A 75 -2.18 -16.41 -11.80
C GLY A 75 -2.23 -15.73 -10.43
N LEU A 76 -1.66 -16.38 -9.42
CA LEU A 76 -1.59 -15.83 -8.06
C LEU A 76 -0.73 -14.56 -8.00
N SER A 77 0.39 -14.54 -8.74
CA SER A 77 1.27 -13.37 -8.83
C SER A 77 0.56 -12.16 -9.44
N LYS A 78 -0.23 -12.38 -10.51
CA LYS A 78 -1.02 -11.32 -11.15
C LYS A 78 -2.11 -10.79 -10.21
N ILE A 79 -2.86 -11.67 -9.55
CA ILE A 79 -3.93 -11.26 -8.61
C ILE A 79 -3.33 -10.43 -7.48
N HIS A 80 -2.26 -10.92 -6.83
CA HIS A 80 -1.57 -10.18 -5.77
C HIS A 80 -1.04 -8.83 -6.24
N THR A 81 -0.36 -8.80 -7.39
CA THR A 81 0.22 -7.58 -7.95
C THR A 81 -0.86 -6.55 -8.27
N THR A 82 -1.94 -6.96 -8.92
CA THR A 82 -3.06 -6.08 -9.25
C THR A 82 -3.70 -5.52 -7.99
N ILE A 83 -4.04 -6.36 -7.02
CA ILE A 83 -4.68 -5.92 -5.77
C ILE A 83 -3.77 -4.96 -5.00
N THR A 84 -2.48 -5.28 -4.89
CA THR A 84 -1.53 -4.45 -4.12
C THR A 84 -1.30 -3.11 -4.80
N ILE A 85 -0.99 -3.09 -6.10
CA ILE A 85 -0.74 -1.83 -6.83
C ILE A 85 -2.00 -0.97 -6.85
N ALA A 86 -3.15 -1.54 -7.23
CA ALA A 86 -4.40 -0.80 -7.27
C ALA A 86 -4.80 -0.31 -5.87
N GLY A 87 -4.66 -1.15 -4.85
CA GLY A 87 -4.97 -0.79 -3.47
C GLY A 87 -4.09 0.34 -2.93
N VAL A 88 -2.77 0.30 -3.17
CA VAL A 88 -1.83 1.36 -2.77
C VAL A 88 -2.15 2.68 -3.48
N LEU A 89 -2.42 2.64 -4.78
CA LEU A 89 -2.78 3.83 -5.54
C LEU A 89 -4.13 4.41 -5.10
N LEU A 90 -5.15 3.56 -4.96
CA LEU A 90 -6.46 3.98 -4.47
C LEU A 90 -6.36 4.56 -3.06
N PHE A 91 -5.61 3.93 -2.15
CA PHE A 91 -5.38 4.47 -0.82
C PHE A 91 -4.79 5.88 -0.88
N THR A 92 -3.76 6.09 -1.69
CA THR A 92 -3.10 7.39 -1.86
C THR A 92 -4.06 8.45 -2.43
N ILE A 93 -4.88 8.07 -3.42
CA ILE A 93 -5.88 8.95 -4.03
C ILE A 93 -6.97 9.32 -3.02
N PHE A 94 -7.55 8.35 -2.32
CA PHE A 94 -8.59 8.59 -1.32
C PHE A 94 -8.08 9.41 -0.13
N LEU A 95 -6.85 9.14 0.31
CA LEU A 95 -6.22 9.90 1.40
C LEU A 95 -6.01 11.38 1.01
N SER A 96 -5.57 11.64 -0.23
CA SER A 96 -5.40 13.00 -0.75
C SER A 96 -6.76 13.70 -1.00
N PHE A 97 -7.73 12.96 -1.55
CA PHE A 97 -9.07 13.49 -1.81
C PHE A 97 -9.81 13.85 -0.52
N TYR A 98 -9.62 13.05 0.54
CA TYR A 98 -10.21 13.34 1.85
C TYR A 98 -9.73 14.68 2.40
N ASP A 99 -8.43 14.96 2.32
CA ASP A 99 -7.86 16.25 2.75
C ASP A 99 -8.32 17.41 1.87
N PHE A 100 -8.57 17.17 0.59
CA PHE A 100 -9.08 18.20 -0.31
C PHE A 100 -10.55 18.56 -0.04
N VAL A 101 -11.43 17.57 0.15
CA VAL A 101 -12.88 17.78 0.31
C VAL A 101 -13.24 18.15 1.75
N SER A 102 -12.50 17.63 2.71
CA SER A 102 -12.65 17.95 4.12
C SER A 102 -11.28 18.30 4.69
N PRO A 103 -10.70 19.45 4.31
CA PRO A 103 -9.44 19.90 4.87
C PRO A 103 -9.59 19.89 6.38
N SER A 104 -8.65 19.23 7.05
CA SER A 104 -8.66 19.00 8.51
C SER A 104 -8.61 20.30 9.35
N GLY A 105 -8.78 21.47 8.72
CA GLY A 105 -8.96 22.79 9.33
C GLY A 105 -10.03 23.68 8.67
N ALA A 106 -10.85 23.18 7.74
CA ALA A 106 -11.81 24.01 6.99
C ALA A 106 -13.29 23.85 7.39
N ASN A 107 -13.70 22.78 8.09
CA ASN A 107 -15.08 22.66 8.56
C ASN A 107 -15.18 22.13 10.00
N SER A 108 -15.96 22.87 10.79
CA SER A 108 -16.41 22.65 12.17
C SER A 108 -15.41 22.83 13.33
N ARG A 109 -15.72 23.78 14.22
CA ARG A 109 -15.18 23.84 15.60
C ARG A 109 -15.64 22.65 16.47
N PHE A 110 -16.48 21.76 15.92
CA PHE A 110 -17.05 20.57 16.55
C PHE A 110 -17.09 19.38 15.57
N PRO A 111 -15.95 18.74 15.29
CA PRO A 111 -15.84 17.64 14.33
C PRO A 111 -16.49 16.31 14.79
N LEU A 112 -17.12 16.30 15.98
CA LEU A 112 -18.04 15.24 16.43
C LEU A 112 -19.32 15.15 15.57
N PHE A 113 -19.67 16.22 14.83
CA PHE A 113 -20.89 16.30 14.01
C PHE A 113 -20.64 16.19 12.51
N ASP A 114 -19.39 16.33 12.05
CA ASP A 114 -19.03 15.96 10.69
C ASP A 114 -19.10 14.44 10.58
N ASN A 115 -19.51 13.89 9.44
CA ASN A 115 -19.88 12.47 9.31
C ASN A 115 -18.67 11.63 8.83
N PRO A 116 -17.66 11.31 9.67
CA PRO A 116 -16.33 10.86 9.24
C PRO A 116 -16.32 9.33 9.05
N ILE A 117 -17.40 8.66 9.50
CA ILE A 117 -17.53 7.23 9.65
C ILE A 117 -17.55 6.54 8.28
N LYS A 118 -18.19 7.13 7.26
CA LYS A 118 -18.28 6.49 5.93
C LYS A 118 -16.94 6.49 5.18
N ASN A 119 -16.17 7.57 5.28
CA ASN A 119 -14.90 7.71 4.56
C ASN A 119 -13.78 6.89 5.21
N THR A 120 -13.75 6.84 6.54
CA THR A 120 -12.81 5.99 7.28
C THR A 120 -13.01 4.51 6.96
N LYS A 121 -14.25 4.05 6.78
CA LYS A 121 -14.56 2.67 6.38
C LYS A 121 -13.91 2.29 5.04
N VAL A 122 -13.93 3.17 4.04
CA VAL A 122 -13.32 2.90 2.72
C VAL A 122 -11.81 2.68 2.83
N LEU A 123 -11.10 3.57 3.53
CA LEU A 123 -9.66 3.44 3.76
C LEU A 123 -9.32 2.13 4.49
N VAL A 124 -10.08 1.80 5.53
CA VAL A 124 -9.92 0.53 6.27
C VAL A 124 -10.17 -0.67 5.37
N THR A 125 -11.21 -0.66 4.53
CA THR A 125 -11.49 -1.74 3.58
C THR A 125 -10.33 -1.92 2.59
N ILE A 126 -9.72 -0.84 2.10
CA ILE A 126 -8.55 -0.92 1.21
C ILE A 126 -7.37 -1.56 1.95
N ILE A 127 -7.07 -1.11 3.18
CA ILE A 127 -5.98 -1.68 4.00
C ILE A 127 -6.19 -3.18 4.23
N VAL A 128 -7.39 -3.59 4.63
CA VAL A 128 -7.73 -5.01 4.85
C VAL A 128 -7.57 -5.80 3.55
N THR A 129 -8.06 -5.28 2.43
CA THR A 129 -7.95 -5.95 1.12
C THR A 129 -6.49 -6.15 0.71
N VAL A 130 -5.65 -5.12 0.85
CA VAL A 130 -4.21 -5.20 0.56
C VAL A 130 -3.53 -6.18 1.52
N SER A 131 -3.91 -6.18 2.80
CA SER A 131 -3.35 -7.08 3.82
C SER A 131 -3.68 -8.55 3.51
N VAL A 132 -4.93 -8.86 3.18
CA VAL A 132 -5.36 -10.20 2.77
C VAL A 132 -4.61 -10.65 1.51
N SER A 133 -4.35 -9.74 0.57
CA SER A 133 -3.57 -10.09 -0.62
C SER A 133 -2.15 -10.55 -0.29
N GLN A 134 -1.55 -10.10 0.81
CA GLN A 134 -0.20 -10.56 1.20
C GLN A 134 -0.19 -12.05 1.55
N LEU A 135 -1.30 -12.59 2.07
CA LEU A 135 -1.43 -14.04 2.29
C LEU A 135 -1.36 -14.82 0.96
N ILE A 136 -1.88 -14.26 -0.13
CA ILE A 136 -1.78 -14.86 -1.47
C ILE A 136 -0.32 -14.95 -1.91
N LEU A 137 0.48 -13.91 -1.64
CA LEU A 137 1.92 -13.93 -1.94
C LEU A 137 2.65 -15.00 -1.11
N ILE A 138 2.39 -15.04 0.21
CA ILE A 138 3.03 -16.02 1.10
C ILE A 138 2.72 -17.45 0.62
N LEU A 139 1.45 -17.77 0.34
CA LEU A 139 1.05 -19.08 -0.18
C LEU A 139 1.75 -19.41 -1.50
N ASN A 140 1.82 -18.44 -2.41
CA ASN A 140 2.47 -18.62 -3.71
C ASN A 140 3.98 -18.89 -3.56
N ILE A 141 4.66 -18.19 -2.66
CA ILE A 141 6.08 -18.43 -2.35
C ILE A 141 6.28 -19.83 -1.79
N VAL A 142 5.49 -20.24 -0.80
CA VAL A 142 5.60 -21.57 -0.17
C VAL A 142 5.43 -22.68 -1.21
N ILE A 143 4.38 -22.61 -2.04
CA ILE A 143 4.12 -23.62 -3.07
C ILE A 143 5.27 -23.68 -4.08
N SER A 144 5.79 -22.52 -4.51
CA SER A 144 6.89 -22.46 -5.47
C SER A 144 8.22 -22.95 -4.90
N LEU A 145 8.51 -22.70 -3.62
CA LEU A 145 9.70 -23.22 -2.96
C LEU A 145 9.65 -24.75 -2.84
N VAL A 146 8.53 -25.32 -2.41
CA VAL A 146 8.37 -26.79 -2.33
C VAL A 146 8.61 -27.44 -3.69
N LYS A 147 8.00 -26.90 -4.76
CA LYS A 147 8.21 -27.39 -6.13
C LYS A 147 9.65 -27.23 -6.63
N TYR A 148 10.33 -26.17 -6.20
CA TYR A 148 11.71 -25.93 -6.57
C TYR A 148 12.62 -27.00 -5.96
N PHE A 149 12.52 -27.25 -4.65
CA PHE A 149 13.34 -28.25 -3.97
C PHE A 149 13.07 -29.68 -4.46
N GLN A 150 11.80 -30.05 -4.67
CA GLN A 150 11.44 -31.39 -5.21
C GLN A 150 11.97 -31.68 -6.61
N LYS A 151 12.31 -30.65 -7.40
CA LYS A 151 12.86 -30.82 -8.75
C LYS A 151 14.40 -30.86 -8.77
N THR A 152 15.02 -30.52 -7.65
CA THR A 152 16.48 -30.44 -7.52
C THR A 152 17.08 -31.71 -6.92
N ASP A 153 16.22 -32.64 -6.47
CA ASP A 153 16.52 -34.04 -6.12
C ASP A 153 16.24 -34.96 -7.33
#